data_AF-A0AAE1WPV8-F1
#
_entry.id   AF-A0AAE1WPV8-F1
#
_cell.length_a   1.000
_cell.length_b   1.000
_cell.length_c   1.000
_cell.angle_alpha   90.00
_cell.angle_beta   90.00
_cell.angle_gamma   90.00
#
_symmetry.space_group_name_H-M   'P 1'
#
loop_
_entity.id
_entity.type
_entity.pdbx_description
1 polymer ?
#
loop_
_entity_poly.entity_id
_entity_poly.type
_entity_poly.pdbx_seq_one_letter_code
_entity_poly.pdbx_strand_id
1 'polypeptide(L)'
;MAIERKERCWRMACGDHNGCKLDDVYCGVGRGNTSFLNSSCPLLEPDDIKSPADFDFGMFVDALKSHVAQHTDFTRKFFNCFWWGWRNLSSLGQNLNTSNSVGEIIFALFISITGLVLVASVISSSIQQFVQSVAGRLEEVPLFEIIDEQLLDAMYSCLKPVLYGANSSIFREGDPVDEMLFIMKGSILSTTTHGGTTGFFNSVYLKAGDFCGEELLTWALDADSSSNLPLSTRTVRASTNVDAFCLTPDDLKCIMSQFRRVHGKQLQHTYRQVQRSSFHRFYSQQWRRWGACFIQAAWRRYYRRKIEKLLQEAEDRLPNLLAKEGSGSLPSLAATVYASRFTTNMLGNIRRNHPRNTISSPKLPPLLLLKPAEPDFSVENP
;
A
#
# COMPACT_ATOMS: atom_id res chain seq x y z
N MET A 1 38.88 31.75 -4.19
CA MET A 1 39.14 30.87 -5.36
C MET A 1 39.05 31.60 -6.70
N ALA A 2 37.88 32.00 -7.23
CA ALA A 2 37.82 32.63 -8.57
C ALA A 2 38.62 33.95 -8.69
N ILE A 3 38.54 34.84 -7.69
CA ILE A 3 39.31 36.10 -7.65
C ILE A 3 40.81 35.82 -7.53
N GLU A 4 41.20 34.91 -6.64
CA GLU A 4 42.59 34.48 -6.45
C GLU A 4 43.19 33.86 -7.72
N ARG A 5 42.37 33.12 -8.50
CA ARG A 5 42.78 32.56 -9.78
C ARG A 5 43.01 33.64 -10.83
N LYS A 6 42.14 34.65 -10.86
CA LYS A 6 42.31 35.84 -11.72
C LYS A 6 43.55 36.65 -11.34
N GLU A 7 43.78 36.83 -10.06
CA GLU A 7 44.99 37.47 -9.51
C GLU A 7 46.26 36.72 -9.90
N ARG A 8 46.24 35.37 -9.88
CA ARG A 8 47.38 34.55 -10.32
C ARG A 8 47.72 34.76 -11.79
N CYS A 9 46.72 34.88 -12.66
CA CYS A 9 46.93 35.22 -14.07
C CYS A 9 47.61 36.59 -14.22
N TRP A 10 47.07 37.61 -13.53
CA TRP A 10 47.64 38.96 -13.56
C TRP A 10 49.06 39.05 -13.01
N ARG A 11 49.38 38.27 -11.96
CA ARG A 11 50.74 38.19 -11.42
C ARG A 11 51.74 37.63 -12.42
N MET A 12 51.34 36.59 -13.19
CA MET A 12 52.20 36.03 -14.23
C MET A 12 52.37 36.99 -15.41
N ALA A 13 51.28 37.58 -15.89
CA ALA A 13 51.33 38.59 -16.97
C ALA A 13 52.19 39.81 -16.61
N CYS A 14 52.17 40.23 -15.34
CA CYS A 14 53.02 41.33 -14.85
C CYS A 14 54.51 40.92 -14.79
N GLY A 15 54.81 39.66 -14.46
CA GLY A 15 56.19 39.15 -14.45
C GLY A 15 56.87 39.16 -15.82
N ASP A 16 56.09 38.99 -16.90
CA ASP A 16 56.58 38.98 -18.27
C ASP A 16 56.69 40.40 -18.89
N HIS A 17 56.14 41.43 -18.24
CA HIS A 17 56.12 42.80 -18.76
C HIS A 17 57.20 43.68 -18.09
N ASN A 18 58.16 44.16 -18.89
CA ASN A 18 59.18 45.08 -18.42
C ASN A 18 58.55 46.37 -17.84
N GLY A 19 58.88 46.68 -16.58
CA GLY A 19 58.39 47.85 -15.87
C GLY A 19 57.07 47.68 -15.12
N CYS A 20 56.47 46.48 -15.09
CA CYS A 20 55.31 46.22 -14.24
C CYS A 20 55.74 46.05 -12.77
N LYS A 21 55.17 46.85 -11.87
CA LYS A 21 55.31 46.63 -10.43
C LYS A 21 54.07 45.91 -9.92
N LEU A 22 54.27 44.91 -9.06
CA LEU A 22 53.17 44.17 -8.47
C LEU A 22 52.19 45.10 -7.71
N ASP A 23 52.69 46.21 -7.16
CA ASP A 23 51.91 47.26 -6.50
C ASP A 23 50.93 47.99 -7.45
N ASP A 24 51.17 47.98 -8.77
CA ASP A 24 50.27 48.54 -9.77
C ASP A 24 49.08 47.61 -10.09
N VAL A 25 49.19 46.30 -9.75
CA VAL A 25 48.14 45.30 -9.96
C VAL A 25 47.11 45.30 -8.83
N TYR A 26 47.51 45.70 -7.64
CA TYR A 26 46.61 45.92 -6.50
C TYR A 26 46.17 47.39 -6.46
N CYS A 27 45.14 47.71 -5.67
CA CYS A 27 44.74 49.10 -5.41
C CYS A 27 45.82 49.82 -4.58
N GLY A 28 47.00 50.04 -5.14
CA GLY A 28 48.08 50.88 -4.66
C GLY A 28 48.11 52.22 -5.39
N VAL A 29 48.85 53.18 -4.85
CA VAL A 29 48.96 54.56 -5.38
C VAL A 29 49.87 54.63 -6.63
N GLY A 30 50.00 53.52 -7.36
CA GLY A 30 50.86 53.35 -8.51
C GLY A 30 50.29 54.02 -9.76
N ARG A 31 51.15 54.72 -10.52
CA ARG A 31 50.85 55.42 -11.79
C ARG A 31 51.06 54.54 -13.02
N GLY A 32 51.14 53.21 -12.86
CA GLY A 32 51.37 52.26 -13.95
C GLY A 32 50.17 52.13 -14.91
N ASN A 33 50.46 51.91 -16.20
CA ASN A 33 49.42 51.64 -17.19
C ASN A 33 48.97 50.18 -17.10
N THR A 34 47.82 49.91 -16.48
CA THR A 34 47.28 48.54 -16.26
C THR A 34 46.41 48.03 -17.42
N SER A 35 46.32 48.77 -18.53
CA SER A 35 45.47 48.40 -19.67
C SER A 35 45.83 47.04 -20.29
N PHE A 36 47.09 46.62 -20.18
CA PHE A 36 47.58 45.34 -20.71
C PHE A 36 47.00 44.13 -19.97
N LEU A 37 46.63 44.25 -18.70
CA LEU A 37 46.09 43.14 -17.88
C LEU A 37 44.73 42.64 -18.39
N ASN A 38 43.97 43.48 -19.10
CA ASN A 38 42.72 43.08 -19.76
C ASN A 38 42.96 42.28 -21.04
N SER A 39 44.09 42.51 -21.74
CA SER A 39 44.47 41.76 -22.94
C SER A 39 45.26 40.49 -22.64
N SER A 40 46.00 40.46 -21.52
CA SER A 40 46.91 39.35 -21.19
C SER A 40 46.24 38.13 -20.55
N CYS A 41 44.97 38.23 -20.11
CA CYS A 41 44.26 37.16 -19.42
C CYS A 41 42.88 36.87 -20.08
N PRO A 42 42.84 36.33 -21.32
CA PRO A 42 41.59 35.98 -21.98
C PRO A 42 40.90 34.80 -21.27
N LEU A 43 39.58 34.90 -21.07
CA LEU A 43 38.76 33.81 -20.49
C LEU A 43 38.41 32.77 -21.56
N LEU A 44 39.36 31.90 -21.86
CA LEU A 44 39.20 30.82 -22.83
C LEU A 44 38.46 29.63 -22.21
N GLU A 45 37.65 28.93 -23.01
CA GLU A 45 37.08 27.64 -22.61
C GLU A 45 38.14 26.55 -22.76
N PRO A 46 38.05 25.45 -21.96
CA PRO A 46 39.01 24.36 -22.02
C PRO A 46 39.24 23.79 -23.43
N ASP A 47 38.21 23.81 -24.28
CA ASP A 47 38.25 23.30 -25.66
C ASP A 47 38.97 24.24 -26.65
N ASP A 48 39.16 25.50 -26.28
CA ASP A 48 39.83 26.52 -27.10
C ASP A 48 41.31 26.72 -26.73
N ILE A 49 41.80 26.07 -25.67
CA ILE A 49 43.20 26.15 -25.22
C ILE A 49 44.07 25.32 -26.17
N LYS A 50 44.78 25.99 -27.07
CA LYS A 50 45.64 25.35 -28.10
C LYS A 50 47.13 25.57 -27.86
N SER A 51 47.51 26.50 -26.98
CA SER A 51 48.91 26.85 -26.71
C SER A 51 49.25 26.67 -25.22
N PRO A 52 50.43 26.16 -24.86
CA PRO A 52 50.89 26.09 -23.46
C PRO A 52 51.13 27.47 -22.81
N ALA A 53 51.02 28.56 -23.57
CA ALA A 53 51.15 29.93 -23.09
C ALA A 53 49.83 30.51 -22.53
N ASP A 54 48.69 29.87 -22.80
CA ASP A 54 47.38 30.37 -22.37
C ASP A 54 47.07 29.93 -20.93
N PHE A 55 46.53 30.85 -20.11
CA PHE A 55 46.23 30.56 -18.72
C PHE A 55 44.88 29.85 -18.56
N ASP A 56 44.92 28.65 -18.01
CA ASP A 56 43.72 27.86 -17.72
C ASP A 56 43.06 28.27 -16.39
N PHE A 57 41.81 28.76 -16.50
CA PHE A 57 40.96 29.17 -15.38
C PHE A 57 40.11 28.03 -14.81
N GLY A 58 40.07 26.87 -15.46
CA GLY A 58 39.38 25.66 -15.00
C GLY A 58 37.91 25.90 -14.63
N MET A 59 37.51 25.41 -13.44
CA MET A 59 36.11 25.41 -12.99
C MET A 59 35.54 26.82 -12.72
N PHE A 60 36.38 27.85 -12.74
CA PHE A 60 35.98 29.24 -12.48
C PHE A 60 35.67 30.03 -13.75
N VAL A 61 35.89 29.47 -14.94
CA VAL A 61 35.61 30.14 -16.23
C VAL A 61 34.17 30.66 -16.26
N ASP A 62 33.19 29.81 -15.95
CA ASP A 62 31.76 30.20 -15.96
C ASP A 62 31.44 31.33 -14.99
N ALA A 63 32.05 31.30 -13.79
CA ALA A 63 31.86 32.34 -12.78
C ALA A 63 32.50 33.68 -13.17
N LEU A 64 33.61 33.64 -13.92
CA LEU A 64 34.30 34.81 -14.43
C LEU A 64 33.57 35.38 -15.66
N LYS A 65 33.10 34.54 -16.58
CA LYS A 65 32.30 34.94 -17.76
C LYS A 65 30.95 35.53 -17.39
N SER A 66 30.31 35.00 -16.35
CA SER A 66 29.04 35.54 -15.83
C SER A 66 29.20 36.86 -15.07
N HIS A 67 30.42 37.42 -14.99
CA HIS A 67 30.75 38.68 -14.31
C HIS A 67 30.32 38.72 -12.83
N VAL A 68 30.06 37.54 -12.22
CA VAL A 68 29.60 37.41 -10.84
C VAL A 68 30.61 37.96 -9.84
N ALA A 69 31.90 37.83 -10.14
CA ALA A 69 32.98 38.39 -9.33
C ALA A 69 33.00 39.94 -9.33
N GLN A 70 32.46 40.59 -10.38
CA GLN A 70 32.52 42.04 -10.57
C GLN A 70 31.26 42.78 -10.12
N HIS A 71 30.12 42.08 -9.99
CA HIS A 71 28.89 42.69 -9.49
C HIS A 71 29.07 43.28 -8.08
N THR A 72 28.39 44.38 -7.75
CA THR A 72 28.34 44.95 -6.39
C THR A 72 27.22 44.31 -5.55
N ASP A 73 26.16 43.83 -6.21
CA ASP A 73 24.96 43.31 -5.55
C ASP A 73 25.19 41.93 -4.93
N PHE A 74 25.15 41.87 -3.60
CA PHE A 74 25.34 40.63 -2.84
C PHE A 74 24.31 39.55 -3.21
N THR A 75 23.04 39.93 -3.38
CA THR A 75 21.94 38.98 -3.64
C THR A 75 22.16 38.18 -4.92
N ARG A 76 22.62 38.84 -6.00
CA ARG A 76 22.94 38.17 -7.27
C ARG A 76 24.12 37.21 -7.13
N LYS A 77 25.14 37.60 -6.37
CA LYS A 77 26.28 36.71 -6.06
C LYS A 77 25.84 35.47 -5.30
N PHE A 78 25.03 35.66 -4.25
CA PHE A 78 24.55 34.57 -3.41
C PHE A 78 23.78 33.54 -4.23
N PHE A 79 22.76 33.95 -5.01
CA PHE A 79 21.96 33.01 -5.79
C PHE A 79 22.75 32.32 -6.90
N ASN A 80 23.69 33.01 -7.56
CA ASN A 80 24.56 32.38 -8.57
C ASN A 80 25.50 31.34 -7.95
N CYS A 81 26.12 31.64 -6.80
CA CYS A 81 26.97 30.70 -6.07
C CYS A 81 26.15 29.52 -5.51
N PHE A 82 24.96 29.79 -4.98
CA PHE A 82 24.05 28.77 -4.45
C PHE A 82 23.59 27.83 -5.56
N TRP A 83 23.14 28.36 -6.69
CA TRP A 83 22.76 27.57 -7.86
C TRP A 83 23.90 26.69 -8.36
N TRP A 84 25.10 27.26 -8.49
CA TRP A 84 26.29 26.51 -8.90
C TRP A 84 26.63 25.38 -7.91
N GLY A 85 26.57 25.66 -6.61
CA GLY A 85 26.81 24.66 -5.56
C GLY A 85 25.76 23.54 -5.57
N TRP A 86 24.48 23.89 -5.66
CA TRP A 86 23.37 22.94 -5.72
C TRP A 86 23.46 22.01 -6.93
N ARG A 87 23.77 22.56 -8.12
CA ARG A 87 23.98 21.78 -9.35
C ARG A 87 25.07 20.72 -9.15
N ASN A 88 26.20 21.11 -8.56
CA ASN A 88 27.32 20.17 -8.34
C ASN A 88 27.07 19.19 -7.20
N LEU A 89 26.28 19.54 -6.19
CA LEU A 89 25.92 18.63 -5.10
C LEU A 89 24.94 17.54 -5.55
N SER A 90 24.07 17.85 -6.51
CA SER A 90 23.03 16.93 -6.98
C SER A 90 23.52 15.73 -7.81
N SER A 91 24.83 15.65 -8.10
CA SER A 91 25.54 14.70 -9.00
C SER A 91 25.04 14.61 -10.44
N LEU A 92 23.77 14.95 -10.69
CA LEU A 92 23.12 15.07 -11.99
C LEU A 92 23.43 16.44 -12.59
N GLY A 93 24.35 16.48 -13.56
CA GLY A 93 24.72 17.71 -14.28
C GLY A 93 26.03 18.38 -13.81
N GLN A 94 26.91 17.63 -13.16
CA GLN A 94 28.30 18.03 -12.90
C GLN A 94 29.09 18.11 -14.22
N ASN A 95 29.65 19.27 -14.51
CA ASN A 95 30.59 19.50 -15.61
C ASN A 95 31.83 20.23 -15.06
N LEU A 96 32.49 19.65 -14.05
CA LEU A 96 33.64 20.25 -13.38
C LEU A 96 34.91 20.00 -14.20
N ASN A 97 35.33 21.00 -14.96
CA ASN A 97 36.64 21.00 -15.63
C ASN A 97 37.69 21.62 -14.70
N THR A 98 38.54 20.79 -14.08
CA THR A 98 39.61 21.26 -13.18
C THR A 98 40.86 21.65 -13.96
N SER A 99 41.52 22.74 -13.56
CA SER A 99 42.88 23.04 -14.04
C SER A 99 43.92 22.18 -13.30
N ASN A 100 45.20 22.25 -13.69
CA ASN A 100 46.35 21.59 -13.02
C ASN A 100 46.67 22.15 -11.61
N SER A 101 45.70 22.80 -10.96
CA SER A 101 45.83 23.41 -9.64
C SER A 101 45.45 22.39 -8.56
N VAL A 102 46.39 22.04 -7.69
CA VAL A 102 46.15 21.06 -6.61
C VAL A 102 44.92 21.39 -5.76
N GLY A 103 44.71 22.68 -5.44
CA GLY A 103 43.56 23.13 -4.66
C GLY A 103 42.21 22.96 -5.38
N GLU A 104 42.18 23.08 -6.70
CA GLU A 104 40.96 22.86 -7.50
C GLU A 104 40.61 21.37 -7.56
N ILE A 105 41.62 20.51 -7.72
CA ILE A 105 41.44 19.05 -7.74
C ILE A 105 40.90 18.56 -6.39
N ILE A 106 41.50 19.01 -5.28
CA ILE A 106 41.03 18.62 -3.93
C ILE A 106 39.59 19.10 -3.69
N PHE A 107 39.27 20.34 -4.08
CA PHE A 107 37.93 20.90 -3.92
C PHE A 107 36.88 20.16 -4.77
N ALA A 108 37.21 19.84 -6.02
CA ALA A 108 36.36 19.04 -6.91
C ALA A 108 36.11 17.64 -6.33
N LEU A 109 37.15 16.94 -5.87
CA LEU A 109 37.02 15.64 -5.22
C LEU A 109 36.10 15.69 -4.01
N PHE A 110 36.24 16.71 -3.16
CA PHE A 110 35.40 16.87 -1.97
C PHE A 110 33.93 17.07 -2.32
N ILE A 111 33.62 17.95 -3.29
CA ILE A 111 32.23 18.18 -3.73
C ILE A 111 31.65 16.93 -4.36
N SER A 112 32.41 16.22 -5.20
CA SER A 112 31.94 15.00 -5.87
C SER A 112 31.66 13.87 -4.87
N ILE A 113 32.55 13.65 -3.90
CA ILE A 113 32.34 12.64 -2.84
C ILE A 113 31.15 13.03 -1.97
N THR A 114 31.06 14.29 -1.54
CA THR A 114 29.95 14.77 -0.71
C THR A 114 28.62 14.65 -1.44
N GLY A 115 28.54 15.05 -2.71
CA GLY A 115 27.33 14.91 -3.52
C GLY A 115 26.92 13.46 -3.71
N LEU A 116 27.87 12.56 -3.99
CA LEU A 116 27.59 11.13 -4.12
C LEU A 116 27.03 10.52 -2.83
N VAL A 117 27.62 10.85 -1.68
CA VAL A 117 27.17 10.37 -0.36
C VAL A 117 25.79 10.93 0.00
N LEU A 118 25.50 12.20 -0.32
CA LEU A 118 24.19 12.79 -0.07
C LEU A 118 23.11 12.16 -0.94
N VAL A 119 23.35 11.99 -2.24
CA VAL A 119 22.40 11.33 -3.15
C VAL A 119 22.15 9.89 -2.71
N ALA A 120 23.22 9.14 -2.41
CA ALA A 120 23.09 7.77 -1.91
C ALA A 120 22.34 7.70 -0.58
N SER A 121 22.61 8.61 0.37
CA SER A 121 21.96 8.60 1.69
C SER A 121 20.49 9.01 1.61
N VAL A 122 20.12 9.98 0.77
CA VAL A 122 18.72 10.36 0.54
C VAL A 122 17.96 9.23 -0.14
N ILE A 123 18.52 8.62 -1.18
CA ILE A 123 17.88 7.49 -1.88
C ILE A 123 17.74 6.29 -0.94
N SER A 124 18.82 5.91 -0.25
CA SER A 124 18.81 4.80 0.71
C SER A 124 17.82 5.05 1.84
N SER A 125 17.80 6.26 2.43
CA SER A 125 16.86 6.59 3.50
C SER A 125 15.41 6.62 3.03
N SER A 126 15.13 7.21 1.87
CA SER A 126 13.76 7.26 1.32
C SER A 126 13.23 5.88 0.98
N ILE A 127 14.04 5.04 0.34
CA ILE A 127 13.66 3.66 0.03
C ILE A 127 13.48 2.87 1.32
N GLN A 128 14.39 3.02 2.29
CA GLN A 128 14.31 2.31 3.56
C GLN A 128 13.05 2.69 4.35
N GLN A 129 12.71 3.97 4.44
CA GLN A 129 11.48 4.42 5.12
C GLN A 129 10.23 3.88 4.43
N PHE A 130 10.21 3.86 3.09
CA PHE A 130 9.11 3.27 2.34
C PHE A 130 8.99 1.77 2.64
N VAL A 131 10.08 1.01 2.53
CA VAL A 131 10.10 -0.43 2.80
C VAL A 131 9.67 -0.74 4.24
N GLN A 132 10.14 0.02 5.24
CA GLN A 132 9.74 -0.18 6.64
C GLN A 132 8.28 0.17 6.90
N SER A 133 7.79 1.29 6.34
CA SER A 133 6.37 1.65 6.42
C SER A 133 5.45 0.62 5.76
N VAL A 134 5.97 -0.07 4.75
CA VAL A 134 5.27 -1.15 4.06
C VAL A 134 5.28 -2.40 4.93
N ALA A 135 6.45 -2.87 5.36
CA ALA A 135 6.61 -4.07 6.17
C ALA A 135 5.75 -4.03 7.44
N GLY A 136 5.79 -2.95 8.23
CA GLY A 136 5.00 -2.86 9.46
C GLY A 136 3.49 -2.89 9.23
N ARG A 137 3.02 -2.47 8.05
CA ARG A 137 1.59 -2.50 7.69
C ARG A 137 1.18 -3.80 7.02
N LEU A 138 2.12 -4.55 6.48
CA LEU A 138 1.90 -5.93 6.08
C LEU A 138 1.87 -6.87 7.29
N GLU A 139 2.67 -6.61 8.34
CA GLU A 139 2.55 -7.34 9.62
C GLU A 139 1.15 -7.20 10.26
N GLU A 140 0.49 -6.05 10.11
CA GLU A 140 -0.90 -5.86 10.54
C GLU A 140 -1.89 -6.74 9.77
N VAL A 141 -1.53 -7.20 8.56
CA VAL A 141 -2.40 -8.09 7.81
C VAL A 141 -2.34 -9.45 8.49
N PRO A 142 -3.46 -9.92 9.06
CA PRO A 142 -3.44 -11.08 9.95
C PRO A 142 -3.07 -12.41 9.27
N LEU A 143 -2.99 -12.37 7.93
CA LEU A 143 -2.51 -13.46 7.11
C LEU A 143 -1.06 -13.81 7.41
N PHE A 144 -0.23 -12.80 7.69
CA PHE A 144 1.22 -12.97 7.88
C PHE A 144 1.60 -13.38 9.31
N GLU A 145 0.74 -13.19 10.30
CA GLU A 145 0.98 -13.66 11.68
C GLU A 145 1.01 -15.19 11.81
N ILE A 146 0.34 -15.91 10.90
CA ILE A 146 0.21 -17.38 10.96
C ILE A 146 1.31 -18.07 10.13
N ILE A 147 1.95 -17.33 9.23
CA ILE A 147 2.89 -17.87 8.25
C ILE A 147 4.30 -17.94 8.86
N ASP A 148 5.02 -19.03 8.58
CA ASP A 148 6.41 -19.22 9.01
C ASP A 148 7.32 -18.10 8.49
N GLU A 149 8.30 -17.65 9.28
CA GLU A 149 9.19 -16.52 8.93
C GLU A 149 9.88 -16.71 7.57
N GLN A 150 10.29 -17.95 7.22
CA GLN A 150 10.94 -18.21 5.94
C GLN A 150 9.97 -18.05 4.75
N LEU A 151 8.71 -18.41 4.96
CA LEU A 151 7.66 -18.26 3.95
C LEU A 151 7.25 -16.79 3.81
N LEU A 152 7.25 -16.06 4.93
CA LEU A 152 6.98 -14.64 4.99
C LEU A 152 8.04 -13.83 4.21
N ASP A 153 9.33 -14.11 4.41
CA ASP A 153 10.42 -13.47 3.67
C ASP A 153 10.30 -13.72 2.16
N ALA A 154 9.96 -14.95 1.76
CA ALA A 154 9.74 -15.29 0.37
C ALA A 154 8.54 -14.52 -0.23
N MET A 155 7.45 -14.38 0.51
CA MET A 155 6.31 -13.56 0.10
C MET A 155 6.69 -12.09 -0.03
N TYR A 156 7.42 -11.52 0.93
CA TYR A 156 7.89 -10.14 0.87
C TYR A 156 8.73 -9.85 -0.37
N SER A 157 9.58 -10.80 -0.77
CA SER A 157 10.43 -10.67 -1.96
C SER A 157 9.66 -10.63 -3.28
N CYS A 158 8.43 -11.14 -3.31
CA CYS A 158 7.60 -11.23 -4.51
C CYS A 158 6.51 -10.15 -4.60
N LEU A 159 6.28 -9.37 -3.53
CA LEU A 159 5.25 -8.34 -3.53
C LEU A 159 5.57 -7.21 -4.52
N LYS A 160 4.59 -6.85 -5.35
CA LYS A 160 4.71 -5.77 -6.33
C LYS A 160 3.74 -4.64 -5.96
N PRO A 161 4.18 -3.36 -5.92
CA PRO A 161 3.29 -2.24 -5.65
C PRO A 161 2.34 -2.01 -6.83
N VAL A 162 1.05 -1.81 -6.55
CA VAL A 162 0.00 -1.52 -7.53
C VAL A 162 -0.83 -0.33 -7.06
N LEU A 163 -1.26 0.49 -8.02
CA LEU A 163 -2.05 1.70 -7.79
C LEU A 163 -3.38 1.59 -8.54
N TYR A 164 -4.48 1.81 -7.84
CA TYR A 164 -5.82 1.83 -8.40
C TYR A 164 -6.45 3.21 -8.26
N GLY A 165 -6.95 3.76 -9.37
CA GLY A 165 -7.66 5.03 -9.37
C GLY A 165 -9.06 4.93 -8.76
N ALA A 166 -9.59 6.03 -8.24
CA ALA A 166 -10.95 6.05 -7.71
C ALA A 166 -11.99 5.58 -8.75
N ASN A 167 -12.92 4.74 -8.31
CA ASN A 167 -13.97 4.09 -9.09
C ASN A 167 -13.50 3.05 -10.12
N SER A 168 -12.22 2.63 -10.12
CA SER A 168 -11.77 1.54 -10.97
C SER A 168 -12.30 0.19 -10.49
N SER A 169 -12.66 -0.71 -11.42
CA SER A 169 -12.94 -2.11 -11.09
C SER A 169 -11.65 -2.90 -11.07
N ILE A 170 -11.45 -3.68 -10.00
CA ILE A 170 -10.28 -4.55 -9.86
C ILE A 170 -10.62 -5.90 -10.50
N PHE A 171 -11.63 -6.61 -9.96
CA PHE A 171 -12.19 -7.83 -10.55
C PHE A 171 -13.70 -7.90 -10.32
N ARG A 172 -14.43 -8.59 -11.22
CA ARG A 172 -15.87 -8.84 -11.07
C ARG A 172 -16.11 -10.25 -10.54
N GLU A 173 -17.28 -10.43 -9.93
CA GLU A 173 -17.74 -11.76 -9.52
C GLU A 173 -17.82 -12.67 -10.77
N GLY A 174 -17.10 -13.80 -10.73
CA GLY A 174 -16.96 -14.74 -11.84
C GLY A 174 -15.72 -14.54 -12.73
N ASP A 175 -14.96 -13.45 -12.57
CA ASP A 175 -13.68 -13.28 -13.28
C ASP A 175 -12.60 -14.14 -12.63
N PRO A 176 -11.59 -14.64 -13.39
CA PRO A 176 -10.44 -15.30 -12.78
C PRO A 176 -9.70 -14.32 -11.86
N VAL A 177 -9.35 -14.79 -10.65
CA VAL A 177 -8.51 -14.01 -9.73
C VAL A 177 -7.07 -14.11 -10.21
N ASP A 178 -6.59 -13.05 -10.83
CA ASP A 178 -5.24 -12.90 -11.36
C ASP A 178 -4.27 -12.30 -10.34
N GLU A 179 -4.76 -11.59 -9.32
CA GLU A 179 -3.91 -10.99 -8.30
C GLU A 179 -4.56 -11.04 -6.91
N MET A 180 -3.74 -11.31 -5.89
CA MET A 180 -4.09 -11.16 -4.48
C MET A 180 -3.57 -9.82 -3.98
N LEU A 181 -4.45 -8.97 -3.42
CA LEU A 181 -4.10 -7.59 -3.03
C LEU A 181 -4.09 -7.39 -1.52
N PHE A 182 -3.09 -6.66 -1.04
CA PHE A 182 -2.94 -6.18 0.33
C PHE A 182 -3.11 -4.66 0.36
N ILE A 183 -4.12 -4.17 1.08
CA ILE A 183 -4.50 -2.76 1.02
C ILE A 183 -3.59 -1.95 1.93
N MET A 184 -2.84 -1.04 1.32
CA MET A 184 -1.99 -0.12 2.03
C MET A 184 -2.73 1.18 2.34
N LYS A 185 -3.39 1.76 1.36
CA LYS A 185 -4.08 3.02 1.57
C LYS A 185 -5.34 3.07 0.75
N GLY A 186 -6.31 3.84 1.22
CA GLY A 186 -7.61 3.99 0.56
C GLY A 186 -8.64 2.97 1.02
N SER A 187 -9.73 2.88 0.27
CA SER A 187 -10.80 1.95 0.54
C SER A 187 -11.30 1.28 -0.72
N ILE A 188 -11.50 -0.03 -0.61
CA ILE A 188 -12.05 -0.87 -1.66
C ILE A 188 -13.45 -1.31 -1.25
N LEU A 189 -14.40 -1.22 -2.16
CA LEU A 189 -15.75 -1.74 -2.01
C LEU A 189 -15.81 -3.17 -2.58
N SER A 190 -16.06 -4.14 -1.70
CA SER A 190 -16.31 -5.54 -2.05
C SER A 190 -17.80 -5.84 -1.99
N THR A 191 -18.39 -6.23 -3.12
CA THR A 191 -19.81 -6.56 -3.27
C THR A 191 -19.97 -8.00 -3.73
N THR A 192 -20.92 -8.74 -3.16
CA THR A 192 -21.26 -10.09 -3.61
C THR A 192 -22.75 -10.22 -3.82
N THR A 193 -23.11 -10.91 -4.91
CA THR A 193 -24.49 -11.27 -5.25
C THR A 193 -24.76 -12.76 -5.05
N HIS A 194 -23.77 -13.52 -4.59
CA HIS A 194 -23.84 -14.97 -4.42
C HIS A 194 -24.37 -15.65 -5.70
N GLY A 195 -23.73 -15.36 -6.84
CA GLY A 195 -24.11 -15.89 -8.14
C GLY A 195 -25.50 -15.44 -8.61
N GLY A 196 -25.94 -14.23 -8.24
CA GLY A 196 -27.22 -13.66 -8.68
C GLY A 196 -28.46 -14.09 -7.90
N THR A 197 -28.29 -14.61 -6.66
CA THR A 197 -29.44 -15.02 -5.83
C THR A 197 -30.27 -13.80 -5.42
N THR A 198 -31.54 -13.74 -5.83
CA THR A 198 -32.43 -12.59 -5.55
C THR A 198 -32.59 -12.35 -4.05
N GLY A 199 -32.32 -11.12 -3.60
CA GLY A 199 -32.43 -10.71 -2.18
C GLY A 199 -31.14 -10.87 -1.37
N PHE A 200 -30.03 -11.30 -1.98
CA PHE A 200 -28.73 -11.40 -1.33
C PHE A 200 -27.74 -10.39 -1.93
N PHE A 201 -27.68 -9.18 -1.36
CA PHE A 201 -26.68 -8.16 -1.70
C PHE A 201 -25.87 -7.83 -0.45
N ASN A 202 -24.58 -8.17 -0.46
CA ASN A 202 -23.68 -7.86 0.66
C ASN A 202 -22.54 -6.99 0.15
N SER A 203 -22.40 -5.82 0.76
CA SER A 203 -21.35 -4.85 0.49
C SER A 203 -20.50 -4.62 1.74
N VAL A 204 -19.19 -4.72 1.60
CA VAL A 204 -18.22 -4.46 2.67
C VAL A 204 -17.15 -3.51 2.13
N TYR A 205 -16.78 -2.52 2.93
CA TYR A 205 -15.62 -1.69 2.66
C TYR A 205 -14.39 -2.30 3.32
N LEU A 206 -13.40 -2.62 2.50
CA LEU A 206 -12.06 -3.04 2.93
C LEU A 206 -11.18 -1.78 3.05
N LYS A 207 -10.39 -1.69 4.11
CA LYS A 207 -9.51 -0.57 4.42
C LYS A 207 -8.05 -1.01 4.51
N ALA A 208 -7.17 -0.07 4.83
CA ALA A 208 -5.77 -0.34 5.16
C ALA A 208 -5.64 -1.50 6.18
N GLY A 209 -4.82 -2.50 5.86
CA GLY A 209 -4.64 -3.73 6.67
C GLY A 209 -5.56 -4.90 6.27
N ASP A 210 -6.58 -4.66 5.44
CA ASP A 210 -7.38 -5.73 4.82
C ASP A 210 -6.73 -6.23 3.52
N PHE A 211 -7.17 -7.40 3.06
CA PHE A 211 -6.73 -8.01 1.81
C PHE A 211 -7.90 -8.58 1.00
N CYS A 212 -7.70 -8.86 -0.29
CA CYS A 212 -8.67 -9.51 -1.16
C CYS A 212 -8.00 -10.47 -2.17
N GLY A 213 -8.77 -11.40 -2.73
CA GLY A 213 -8.25 -12.44 -3.62
C GLY A 213 -7.74 -13.65 -2.84
N GLU A 214 -8.29 -13.88 -1.64
CA GLU A 214 -7.93 -15.00 -0.78
C GLU A 214 -8.10 -16.37 -1.43
N GLU A 215 -8.92 -16.46 -2.49
CA GLU A 215 -9.12 -17.66 -3.28
C GLU A 215 -7.82 -18.19 -3.91
N LEU A 216 -6.88 -17.30 -4.25
CA LEU A 216 -5.57 -17.66 -4.80
C LEU A 216 -4.70 -18.43 -3.82
N LEU A 217 -4.80 -18.13 -2.53
CA LEU A 217 -4.00 -18.79 -1.50
C LEU A 217 -4.39 -20.27 -1.37
N THR A 218 -5.70 -20.56 -1.39
CA THR A 218 -6.21 -21.93 -1.34
C THR A 218 -5.77 -22.74 -2.55
N TRP A 219 -5.85 -22.10 -3.73
CA TRP A 219 -5.44 -22.69 -5.01
C TRP A 219 -3.94 -23.02 -5.02
N ALA A 220 -3.08 -22.10 -4.58
CA ALA A 220 -1.64 -22.30 -4.56
C ALA A 220 -1.17 -23.36 -3.54
N LEU A 221 -1.91 -23.55 -2.44
CA LEU A 221 -1.63 -24.59 -1.43
C LEU A 221 -1.95 -26.00 -1.93
N ASP A 222 -2.81 -26.14 -2.94
CA ASP A 222 -3.16 -27.44 -3.51
C ASP A 222 -2.03 -28.00 -4.38
N ALA A 223 -1.81 -29.31 -4.32
CA ALA A 223 -0.75 -29.96 -5.10
C ALA A 223 -1.13 -30.19 -6.54
N ASP A 224 -2.42 -30.45 -6.76
CA ASP A 224 -2.99 -30.80 -8.05
C ASP A 224 -3.75 -29.62 -8.65
N SER A 225 -3.43 -28.40 -8.20
CA SER A 225 -4.05 -27.18 -8.73
C SER A 225 -3.82 -27.09 -10.22
N SER A 226 -4.92 -27.27 -10.96
CA SER A 226 -4.98 -27.12 -12.41
C SER A 226 -4.42 -25.75 -12.83
N SER A 227 -3.98 -25.63 -14.08
CA SER A 227 -3.55 -24.36 -14.66
C SER A 227 -4.63 -23.27 -14.65
N ASN A 228 -5.89 -23.62 -14.35
CA ASN A 228 -6.99 -22.68 -14.31
C ASN A 228 -7.01 -21.93 -12.97
N LEU A 229 -7.10 -20.60 -13.05
CA LEU A 229 -7.21 -19.72 -11.90
C LEU A 229 -8.60 -19.85 -11.23
N PRO A 230 -8.68 -19.66 -9.89
CA PRO A 230 -9.95 -19.64 -9.20
C PRO A 230 -10.80 -18.45 -9.66
N LEU A 231 -12.12 -18.62 -9.69
CA LEU A 231 -13.05 -17.54 -10.02
C LEU A 231 -13.35 -16.69 -8.79
N SER A 232 -13.41 -15.38 -8.97
CA SER A 232 -13.69 -14.44 -7.91
C SER A 232 -15.13 -14.57 -7.41
N THR A 233 -15.29 -14.62 -6.09
CA THR A 233 -16.62 -14.72 -5.46
C THR A 233 -17.30 -13.35 -5.29
N ARG A 234 -16.60 -12.25 -5.60
CA ARG A 234 -17.04 -10.88 -5.32
C ARG A 234 -16.62 -9.91 -6.40
N THR A 235 -17.47 -8.91 -6.64
CA THR A 235 -17.11 -7.74 -7.42
C THR A 235 -16.42 -6.71 -6.53
N VAL A 236 -15.18 -6.37 -6.87
CA VAL A 236 -14.30 -5.51 -6.08
C VAL A 236 -13.96 -4.25 -6.87
N ARG A 237 -14.22 -3.09 -6.27
CA ARG A 237 -14.02 -1.77 -6.89
C ARG A 237 -13.31 -0.82 -5.94
N ALA A 238 -12.38 -0.02 -6.46
CA ALA A 238 -11.72 1.01 -5.69
C ALA A 238 -12.71 2.16 -5.41
N SER A 239 -13.02 2.42 -4.14
CA SER A 239 -13.90 3.54 -3.76
C SER A 239 -13.13 4.86 -3.73
N THR A 240 -11.85 4.82 -3.43
CA THR A 240 -10.91 5.95 -3.44
C THR A 240 -9.68 5.60 -4.27
N ASN A 241 -8.71 6.50 -4.39
CA ASN A 241 -7.37 6.08 -4.81
C ASN A 241 -6.83 5.08 -3.80
N VAL A 242 -6.36 3.94 -4.29
CA VAL A 242 -5.91 2.81 -3.47
C VAL A 242 -4.48 2.48 -3.81
N ASP A 243 -3.65 2.46 -2.77
CA ASP A 243 -2.29 1.94 -2.84
C ASP A 243 -2.32 0.53 -2.25
N ALA A 244 -1.82 -0.46 -2.99
CA ALA A 244 -1.83 -1.85 -2.57
C ALA A 244 -0.56 -2.57 -3.01
N PHE A 245 -0.28 -3.72 -2.40
CA PHE A 245 0.67 -4.69 -2.95
C PHE A 245 -0.08 -5.86 -3.55
N CYS A 246 0.38 -6.36 -4.69
CA CYS A 246 -0.14 -7.56 -5.31
C CYS A 246 0.84 -8.74 -5.20
N LEU A 247 0.29 -9.94 -5.06
CA LEU A 247 0.96 -11.21 -5.31
C LEU A 247 0.30 -11.87 -6.51
N THR A 248 1.12 -12.25 -7.49
CA THR A 248 0.64 -12.97 -8.67
C THR A 248 0.50 -14.48 -8.37
N PRO A 249 -0.27 -15.23 -9.16
CA PRO A 249 -0.51 -16.64 -8.94
C PRO A 249 0.76 -17.45 -9.17
N ASP A 250 1.58 -17.03 -10.13
CA ASP A 250 2.86 -17.67 -10.47
C ASP A 250 3.87 -17.50 -9.33
N ASP A 251 4.00 -16.28 -8.80
CA ASP A 251 4.87 -15.98 -7.66
C ASP A 251 4.44 -16.81 -6.44
N LEU A 252 3.13 -16.85 -6.16
CA LEU A 252 2.57 -17.61 -5.05
C LEU A 252 2.76 -19.12 -5.23
N LYS A 253 2.57 -19.66 -6.44
CA LYS A 253 2.78 -21.08 -6.74
C LYS A 253 4.25 -21.46 -6.60
N CYS A 254 5.17 -20.60 -7.02
CA CYS A 254 6.60 -20.77 -6.84
C CYS A 254 6.95 -20.88 -5.35
N ILE A 255 6.51 -19.91 -4.54
CA ILE A 255 6.72 -19.87 -3.09
C ILE A 255 6.15 -21.14 -2.41
N MET A 256 4.91 -21.51 -2.73
CA MET A 256 4.25 -22.69 -2.15
C MET A 256 4.93 -23.99 -2.56
N SER A 257 5.49 -24.06 -3.78
CA SER A 257 6.26 -25.22 -4.24
C SER A 257 7.59 -25.37 -3.48
N GLN A 258 8.29 -24.25 -3.21
CA GLN A 258 9.53 -24.25 -2.44
C GLN A 258 9.26 -24.67 -0.99
N PHE A 259 8.21 -24.11 -0.38
CA PHE A 259 7.79 -24.48 0.97
C PHE A 259 7.52 -25.98 1.10
N ARG A 260 6.84 -26.58 0.10
CA ARG A 260 6.57 -28.02 0.03
C ARG A 260 7.85 -28.86 -0.06
N ARG A 261 8.92 -28.35 -0.68
CA ARG A 261 10.20 -29.07 -0.78
C ARG A 261 10.99 -29.01 0.52
N VAL A 262 10.94 -27.89 1.22
CA VAL A 262 11.68 -27.65 2.47
C VAL A 262 11.03 -28.39 3.65
N HIS A 263 9.70 -28.36 3.75
CA HIS A 263 8.96 -29.03 4.80
C HIS A 263 8.54 -30.43 4.32
N GLY A 264 9.15 -31.49 4.84
CA GLY A 264 8.84 -32.88 4.46
C GLY A 264 7.37 -33.30 4.69
N LYS A 265 6.98 -34.47 4.16
CA LYS A 265 5.58 -34.95 4.11
C LYS A 265 4.81 -34.88 5.44
N GLN A 266 5.46 -35.13 6.58
CA GLN A 266 4.82 -35.15 7.91
C GLN A 266 4.31 -33.76 8.37
N LEU A 267 5.11 -32.71 8.18
CA LEU A 267 4.75 -31.33 8.52
C LEU A 267 3.75 -30.75 7.51
N GLN A 268 3.75 -31.25 6.27
CA GLN A 268 2.76 -30.86 5.27
C GLN A 268 1.33 -31.25 5.67
N HIS A 269 1.11 -32.41 6.29
CA HIS A 269 -0.24 -32.84 6.69
C HIS A 269 -0.79 -32.05 7.87
N THR A 270 0.01 -31.85 8.92
CA THR A 270 -0.37 -31.04 10.08
C THR A 270 -0.51 -29.55 9.73
N TYR A 271 0.43 -28.99 8.97
CA TYR A 271 0.34 -27.59 8.53
C TYR A 271 -0.80 -27.40 7.51
N ARG A 272 -1.01 -28.31 6.53
CA ARG A 272 -2.20 -28.24 5.64
C ARG A 272 -3.51 -28.33 6.43
N GLN A 273 -3.65 -29.21 7.42
CA GLN A 273 -4.88 -29.31 8.20
C GLN A 273 -5.10 -28.11 9.12
N VAL A 274 -4.06 -27.65 9.81
CA VAL A 274 -4.15 -26.54 10.78
C VAL A 274 -4.31 -25.21 10.04
N GLN A 275 -3.53 -24.97 8.98
CA GLN A 275 -3.66 -23.78 8.13
C GLN A 275 -5.02 -23.79 7.42
N ARG A 276 -5.43 -24.87 6.73
CA ARG A 276 -6.72 -24.88 6.01
C ARG A 276 -7.92 -24.77 6.93
N SER A 277 -7.89 -25.35 8.13
CA SER A 277 -9.03 -25.26 9.06
C SER A 277 -9.08 -23.96 9.86
N SER A 278 -7.93 -23.36 10.19
CA SER A 278 -7.88 -22.14 11.00
C SER A 278 -7.89 -20.89 10.12
N PHE A 279 -7.06 -20.85 9.08
CA PHE A 279 -6.91 -19.68 8.20
C PHE A 279 -8.22 -19.33 7.48
N HIS A 280 -8.86 -20.31 6.83
CA HIS A 280 -10.15 -20.09 6.16
C HIS A 280 -11.27 -19.73 7.12
N ARG A 281 -11.31 -20.38 8.29
CA ARG A 281 -12.39 -20.22 9.27
C ARG A 281 -12.31 -18.86 9.99
N PHE A 282 -11.10 -18.33 10.20
CA PHE A 282 -10.89 -17.08 10.94
C PHE A 282 -10.81 -15.83 10.06
N TYR A 283 -10.20 -15.90 8.87
CA TYR A 283 -9.97 -14.70 8.04
C TYR A 283 -10.83 -14.58 6.80
N SER A 284 -11.35 -15.69 6.25
CA SER A 284 -12.29 -15.55 5.13
C SER A 284 -13.60 -14.91 5.62
N GLN A 285 -13.94 -13.79 4.99
CA GLN A 285 -15.21 -13.11 5.19
C GLN A 285 -16.41 -14.02 4.89
N GLN A 286 -16.22 -15.10 4.11
CA GLN A 286 -17.26 -16.10 3.83
C GLN A 286 -17.59 -16.96 5.06
N TRP A 287 -16.57 -17.43 5.80
CA TRP A 287 -16.76 -18.26 7.00
C TRP A 287 -17.29 -17.45 8.19
N ARG A 288 -16.87 -16.19 8.35
CA ARG A 288 -17.45 -15.27 9.35
C ARG A 288 -18.96 -15.08 9.11
N ARG A 289 -19.36 -14.91 7.83
CA ARG A 289 -20.78 -14.82 7.45
C ARG A 289 -21.52 -16.12 7.70
N TRP A 290 -20.96 -17.26 7.28
CA TRP A 290 -21.57 -18.58 7.53
C TRP A 290 -21.78 -18.81 9.03
N GLY A 291 -20.77 -18.53 9.86
CA GLY A 291 -20.86 -18.64 11.31
C GLY A 291 -21.95 -17.74 11.90
N ALA A 292 -22.02 -16.47 11.49
CA ALA A 292 -23.07 -15.55 11.92
C ALA A 292 -24.47 -16.05 11.52
N CYS A 293 -24.66 -16.47 10.26
CA CYS A 293 -25.93 -17.02 9.79
C CYS A 293 -26.31 -18.32 10.51
N PHE A 294 -25.34 -19.18 10.80
CA PHE A 294 -25.55 -20.42 11.54
C PHE A 294 -26.01 -20.15 12.97
N ILE A 295 -25.32 -19.24 13.68
CA ILE A 295 -25.71 -18.80 15.02
C ILE A 295 -27.10 -18.16 15.00
N GLN A 296 -27.39 -17.29 14.03
CA GLN A 296 -28.71 -16.67 13.86
C GLN A 296 -29.80 -17.72 13.60
N ALA A 297 -29.53 -18.72 12.76
CA ALA A 297 -30.48 -19.80 12.48
C ALA A 297 -30.72 -20.67 13.72
N ALA A 298 -29.67 -20.99 14.48
CA ALA A 298 -29.75 -21.72 15.74
C ALA A 298 -30.55 -20.93 16.80
N TRP A 299 -30.27 -19.64 16.96
CA TRP A 299 -31.03 -18.75 17.85
C TRP A 299 -32.50 -18.68 17.47
N ARG A 300 -32.82 -18.49 16.18
CA ARG A 300 -34.21 -18.49 15.69
C ARG A 300 -34.91 -19.83 15.97
N ARG A 301 -34.22 -20.97 15.83
CA ARG A 301 -34.76 -22.29 16.18
C ARG A 301 -35.00 -22.42 17.69
N TYR A 302 -34.05 -22.02 18.52
CA TYR A 302 -34.19 -22.03 19.97
C TYR A 302 -35.36 -21.14 20.43
N TYR A 303 -35.44 -19.92 19.90
CA TYR A 303 -36.47 -18.95 20.27
C TYR A 303 -37.88 -19.42 19.85
N ARG A 304 -38.02 -20.04 18.66
CA ARG A 304 -39.27 -20.69 18.26
C ARG A 304 -39.69 -21.79 19.23
N ARG A 305 -38.78 -22.71 19.58
CA ARG A 305 -39.04 -23.77 20.57
C ARG A 305 -39.39 -23.21 21.94
N LYS A 306 -38.76 -22.10 22.36
CA LYS A 306 -39.06 -21.45 23.63
C LYS A 306 -40.47 -20.84 23.64
N ILE A 307 -40.87 -20.17 22.55
CA ILE A 307 -42.23 -19.65 22.40
C ILE A 307 -43.26 -20.79 22.39
N GLU A 308 -43.01 -21.87 21.66
CA GLU A 308 -43.89 -23.04 21.62
C GLU A 308 -44.10 -23.64 23.02
N LYS A 309 -43.03 -23.82 23.80
CA LYS A 309 -43.13 -24.28 25.19
C LYS A 309 -43.91 -23.33 26.09
N LEU A 310 -43.68 -22.02 25.98
CA LEU A 310 -44.41 -21.02 26.76
C LEU A 310 -45.90 -20.99 26.40
N LEU A 311 -46.25 -21.19 25.12
CA LEU A 311 -47.63 -21.32 24.68
C LEU A 311 -48.27 -22.61 25.22
N GLN A 312 -47.55 -23.73 25.17
CA GLN A 312 -48.03 -25.02 25.65
C GLN A 312 -48.23 -25.03 27.18
N GLU A 313 -47.32 -24.41 27.93
CA GLU A 313 -47.50 -24.21 29.38
C GLU A 313 -48.66 -23.27 29.73
N ALA A 314 -48.93 -22.25 28.89
CA ALA A 314 -50.08 -21.38 29.06
C ALA A 314 -51.41 -22.10 28.73
N GLU A 315 -51.42 -22.95 27.70
CA GLU A 315 -52.56 -23.81 27.34
C GLU A 315 -52.82 -24.86 28.43
N ASP A 316 -51.80 -25.52 28.98
CA ASP A 316 -51.96 -26.52 30.05
C ASP A 316 -52.41 -25.91 31.40
N ARG A 317 -52.11 -24.63 31.63
CA ARG A 317 -52.60 -23.89 32.81
C ARG A 317 -54.06 -23.43 32.65
N LEU A 318 -54.56 -23.32 31.43
CA LEU A 318 -55.91 -22.82 31.16
C LEU A 318 -57.01 -23.72 31.76
N PRO A 319 -57.00 -25.07 31.60
CA PRO A 319 -57.97 -25.95 32.25
C PRO A 319 -57.91 -25.93 33.78
N ASN A 320 -56.72 -25.78 34.37
CA ASN A 320 -56.54 -25.74 35.82
C ASN A 320 -57.08 -24.45 36.44
N LEU A 321 -57.04 -23.33 35.71
CA LEU A 321 -57.69 -22.08 36.12
C LEU A 321 -59.21 -22.18 36.00
N LEU A 322 -59.72 -22.81 34.94
CA LEU A 322 -61.15 -23.07 34.74
C LEU A 322 -61.74 -24.05 35.79
N ALA A 323 -60.98 -25.07 36.19
CA ALA A 323 -61.42 -26.03 37.22
C ALA A 323 -61.41 -25.42 38.64
N LYS A 324 -60.58 -24.41 38.89
CA LYS A 324 -60.50 -23.70 40.17
C LYS A 324 -61.58 -22.62 40.34
N GLU A 325 -62.27 -22.25 39.26
CA GLU A 325 -63.42 -21.33 39.23
C GLU A 325 -64.78 -22.04 39.42
N GLY A 326 -64.79 -23.28 39.92
CA GLY A 326 -65.99 -24.01 40.33
C GLY A 326 -66.76 -23.40 41.52
N SER A 327 -66.34 -22.25 42.04
CA SER A 327 -67.13 -21.43 42.97
C SER A 327 -67.21 -19.98 42.52
N GLY A 328 -68.07 -19.73 41.52
CA GLY A 328 -68.70 -18.44 41.30
C GLY A 328 -67.93 -17.39 40.50
N SER A 329 -67.86 -17.56 39.17
CA SER A 329 -68.01 -16.51 38.13
C SER A 329 -67.42 -17.05 36.83
N LEU A 330 -68.16 -16.98 35.71
CA LEU A 330 -67.59 -17.33 34.39
C LEU A 330 -66.30 -16.54 34.12
N PRO A 331 -65.29 -17.13 33.45
CA PRO A 331 -64.25 -16.34 32.82
C PRO A 331 -64.94 -15.53 31.73
N SER A 332 -64.99 -14.22 31.93
CA SER A 332 -65.62 -13.30 30.99
C SER A 332 -65.09 -13.58 29.58
N LEU A 333 -66.00 -13.77 28.63
CA LEU A 333 -65.77 -13.82 27.19
C LEU A 333 -64.77 -12.72 26.73
N ALA A 334 -64.65 -11.63 27.49
CA ALA A 334 -63.66 -10.57 27.31
C ALA A 334 -62.20 -11.03 27.46
N ALA A 335 -61.86 -11.99 28.34
CA ALA A 335 -60.49 -12.46 28.53
C ALA A 335 -60.02 -13.32 27.34
N THR A 336 -60.89 -14.18 26.82
CA THR A 336 -60.66 -14.97 25.60
C THR A 336 -60.61 -14.08 24.36
N VAL A 337 -61.50 -13.08 24.27
CA VAL A 337 -61.47 -12.06 23.21
C VAL A 337 -60.22 -11.18 23.32
N TYR A 338 -59.76 -10.85 24.53
CA TYR A 338 -58.54 -10.07 24.75
C TYR A 338 -57.29 -10.87 24.38
N ALA A 339 -57.22 -12.16 24.74
CA ALA A 339 -56.13 -13.05 24.31
C ALA A 339 -56.11 -13.26 22.79
N SER A 340 -57.28 -13.38 22.16
CA SER A 340 -57.42 -13.45 20.69
C SER A 340 -57.04 -12.13 20.00
N ARG A 341 -57.40 -10.98 20.58
CA ARG A 341 -56.97 -9.65 20.09
C ARG A 341 -55.48 -9.37 20.32
N PHE A 342 -54.90 -9.91 21.39
CA PHE A 342 -53.48 -9.74 21.69
C PHE A 342 -52.61 -10.57 20.75
N THR A 343 -52.99 -11.83 20.46
CA THR A 343 -52.31 -12.67 19.47
C THR A 343 -52.40 -12.10 18.04
N THR A 344 -53.55 -11.55 17.66
CA THR A 344 -53.72 -10.89 16.35
C THR A 344 -52.98 -9.55 16.23
N ASN A 345 -52.92 -8.72 17.29
CA ASN A 345 -52.11 -7.50 17.29
C ASN A 345 -50.60 -7.76 17.33
N MET A 346 -50.13 -8.82 17.99
CA MET A 346 -48.72 -9.23 17.96
C MET A 346 -48.31 -9.71 16.57
N LEU A 347 -49.13 -10.55 15.92
CA LEU A 347 -48.94 -10.96 14.53
C LEU A 347 -49.04 -9.78 13.55
N GLY A 348 -49.91 -8.81 13.84
CA GLY A 348 -50.06 -7.56 13.08
C GLY A 348 -48.84 -6.64 13.17
N ASN A 349 -48.18 -6.54 14.33
CA ASN A 349 -46.95 -5.75 14.50
C ASN A 349 -45.73 -6.39 13.82
N ILE A 350 -45.67 -7.73 13.75
CA ILE A 350 -44.68 -8.45 12.91
C ILE A 350 -44.93 -8.17 11.42
N ARG A 351 -46.20 -7.99 11.02
CA ARG A 351 -46.59 -7.69 9.63
C ARG A 351 -46.44 -6.20 9.25
N ARG A 352 -46.47 -5.27 10.21
CA ARG A 352 -46.31 -3.82 10.00
C ARG A 352 -44.86 -3.36 9.84
N ASN A 353 -43.90 -4.09 10.40
CA ASN A 353 -42.46 -3.79 10.24
C ASN A 353 -41.84 -4.39 8.96
N HIS A 354 -42.66 -4.91 8.05
CA HIS A 354 -42.23 -5.28 6.71
C HIS A 354 -42.84 -4.28 5.71
N PRO A 355 -42.04 -3.55 4.92
CA PRO A 355 -42.58 -2.63 3.93
C PRO A 355 -43.45 -3.41 2.95
N ARG A 356 -44.70 -2.94 2.79
CA ARG A 356 -45.69 -3.47 1.85
C ARG A 356 -45.11 -3.49 0.44
N ASN A 357 -44.88 -4.69 -0.10
CA ASN A 357 -45.13 -4.96 -1.51
C ASN A 357 -45.95 -6.25 -1.59
N THR A 358 -47.20 -6.07 -2.02
CA THR A 358 -48.11 -7.11 -2.46
C THR A 358 -47.52 -7.85 -3.66
N ILE A 359 -47.38 -9.18 -3.56
CA ILE A 359 -47.68 -10.19 -4.58
C ILE A 359 -47.47 -11.57 -3.92
N SER A 360 -48.38 -12.49 -4.25
CA SER A 360 -48.47 -13.92 -3.92
C SER A 360 -47.27 -14.57 -3.23
N SER A 361 -47.56 -15.37 -2.20
CA SER A 361 -46.64 -16.33 -1.59
C SER A 361 -45.79 -17.09 -2.62
N PRO A 362 -44.45 -17.05 -2.55
CA PRO A 362 -43.67 -18.23 -2.85
C PRO A 362 -43.54 -19.01 -1.54
N LYS A 363 -43.86 -20.30 -1.57
CA LYS A 363 -43.32 -21.26 -0.59
C LYS A 363 -41.81 -21.06 -0.60
N LEU A 364 -41.24 -20.41 0.42
CA LEU A 364 -39.79 -20.39 0.58
C LEU A 364 -39.34 -21.84 0.85
N PRO A 365 -38.49 -22.44 0.02
CA PRO A 365 -37.79 -23.65 0.41
C PRO A 365 -36.97 -23.34 1.68
N PRO A 366 -36.66 -24.36 2.51
CA PRO A 366 -35.75 -24.14 3.62
C PRO A 366 -34.46 -23.54 3.06
N LEU A 367 -34.06 -22.37 3.56
CA LEU A 367 -32.77 -21.75 3.30
C LEU A 367 -31.67 -22.70 3.80
N LEU A 368 -31.37 -23.71 2.99
CA LEU A 368 -30.14 -24.48 3.07
C LEU A 368 -29.10 -23.61 2.37
N LEU A 369 -28.52 -22.69 3.14
CA LEU A 369 -27.18 -22.20 2.80
C LEU A 369 -26.31 -23.44 2.63
N LEU A 370 -25.84 -23.68 1.41
CA LEU A 370 -24.81 -24.68 1.16
C LEU A 370 -23.64 -24.33 2.06
N LYS A 371 -23.31 -25.25 2.96
CA LYS A 371 -22.04 -25.23 3.68
C LYS A 371 -20.95 -25.03 2.61
N PRO A 372 -20.07 -24.02 2.74
CA PRO A 372 -18.92 -23.90 1.86
C PRO A 372 -18.24 -25.26 1.77
N ALA A 373 -17.88 -25.69 0.56
CA ALA A 373 -17.33 -27.02 0.34
C ALA A 373 -16.19 -27.26 1.34
N GLU A 374 -16.36 -28.25 2.21
CA GLU A 374 -15.23 -28.74 2.99
C GLU A 374 -14.29 -29.42 2.00
N PRO A 375 -12.98 -29.14 2.07
CA PRO A 375 -12.02 -29.91 1.30
C PRO A 375 -12.22 -31.38 1.65
N ASP A 376 -12.34 -32.25 0.64
CA ASP A 376 -12.46 -33.67 0.85
C ASP A 376 -11.10 -34.22 1.30
N PHE A 377 -11.01 -34.66 2.56
CA PHE A 377 -9.78 -35.15 3.18
C PHE A 377 -9.62 -36.66 3.10
N SER A 378 -10.48 -37.35 2.34
CA SER A 378 -10.53 -38.81 2.30
C SER A 378 -9.63 -39.47 1.24
N VAL A 379 -8.88 -38.69 0.45
CA VAL A 379 -7.97 -39.25 -0.56
C VAL A 379 -6.59 -39.51 0.06
N GLU A 380 -6.51 -40.55 0.88
CA GLU A 380 -5.33 -41.40 0.87
C GLU A 380 -5.42 -42.22 -0.41
N ASN A 381 -4.56 -41.95 -1.40
CA ASN A 381 -4.33 -42.88 -2.49
C ASN A 381 -2.85 -43.30 -2.50
N PRO A 382 -2.58 -44.56 -2.91
CA PRO A 382 -1.49 -45.39 -2.41
C PRO A 382 -0.08 -45.02 -2.90
#